data_AF-A0A8X8ZTW2-F1
#
_entry.id   AF-A0A8X8ZTW2-F1
#
_cell.length_a   1.000
_cell.length_b   1.000
_cell.length_c   1.000
_cell.angle_alpha   90.00
_cell.angle_beta   90.00
_cell.angle_gamma   90.00
#
_symmetry.space_group_name_H-M   'P 1'
#
loop_
_entity.id
_entity.type
_entity.pdbx_description
1 polymer ?
#
loop_
_entity_poly.entity_id
_entity_poly.type
_entity_poly.pdbx_seq_one_letter_code
_entity_poly.pdbx_strand_id
1 'polypeptide(L)'
;MKLVEVEGSHTVQNTYSSLDVHLGQSYSVLVTANQPAKDYYVVVSTRFTSKVLTNTTVLHYRNSVTKVYGHPPGGPTTEIEWFLNQARSIRRNLTAMNGVSYVSPDTPLKLADYFNIGGVYSIGSISDRPNWGNTYLATSVIQANYRDYVEIVFQNWEKTVQSWHMDGYSFFVVGMDGGQWTEASRSRYNLRDTIARCTTQVYPRSWTAVYVALDNVGMWNIRSEDLARQYLGQQLYLKVYTPSKSYRDELPIPKNALLCGRARGHHTRPL
;
A
#
# COMPACT_ATOMS: atom_id res chain seq x y z
N MET A 1 -13.90 19.62 -6.81
CA MET A 1 -12.54 19.10 -7.04
C MET A 1 -12.37 17.82 -6.24
N LYS A 2 -11.92 16.73 -6.86
CA LYS A 2 -11.65 15.46 -6.16
C LYS A 2 -10.17 15.39 -5.84
N LEU A 3 -9.81 15.39 -4.55
CA LEU A 3 -8.42 15.33 -4.11
C LEU A 3 -7.86 13.91 -4.30
N VAL A 4 -6.70 13.79 -4.95
CA VAL A 4 -6.09 12.48 -5.27
C VAL A 4 -4.67 12.31 -4.76
N GLU A 5 -3.95 13.40 -4.51
CA GLU A 5 -2.58 13.37 -3.99
C GLU A 5 -2.24 14.67 -3.23
N VAL A 6 -1.41 14.54 -2.20
CA VAL A 6 -0.84 15.63 -1.38
C VAL A 6 0.61 15.30 -1.05
N GLU A 7 1.55 16.20 -1.36
CA GLU A 7 3.01 16.01 -1.15
C GLU A 7 3.57 14.67 -1.65
N GLY A 8 3.16 14.22 -2.84
CA GLY A 8 3.51 12.92 -3.43
C GLY A 8 2.79 11.72 -2.83
N SER A 9 1.88 11.92 -1.88
CA SER A 9 1.14 10.84 -1.21
C SER A 9 -0.30 10.74 -1.69
N HIS A 10 -0.71 9.55 -2.14
CA HIS A 10 -2.10 9.28 -2.51
C HIS A 10 -3.02 9.40 -1.30
N THR A 11 -4.13 10.12 -1.48
CA THR A 11 -5.08 10.39 -0.40
C THR A 11 -6.35 9.56 -0.52
N VAL A 12 -7.05 9.38 0.60
CA VAL A 12 -8.46 8.99 0.61
C VAL A 12 -9.20 10.07 -0.19
N GLN A 13 -9.88 9.64 -1.25
CA GLN A 13 -10.38 10.55 -2.26
C GLN A 13 -11.66 11.24 -1.79
N ASN A 14 -11.50 12.44 -1.23
CA ASN A 14 -12.59 13.33 -0.86
C ASN A 14 -12.86 14.36 -1.97
N THR A 15 -14.09 14.86 -2.02
CA THR A 15 -14.47 15.95 -2.93
C THR A 15 -14.62 17.24 -2.13
N TYR A 16 -13.93 18.29 -2.58
CA TYR A 16 -13.98 19.63 -1.99
C TYR A 16 -14.49 20.66 -3.01
N SER A 17 -15.25 21.64 -2.53
CA SER A 17 -15.66 22.83 -3.30
C SER A 17 -14.53 23.86 -3.40
N SER A 18 -13.72 23.97 -2.33
CA SER A 18 -12.53 24.82 -2.23
C SER A 18 -11.45 24.08 -1.43
N LEU A 19 -10.18 24.43 -1.66
CA LEU A 19 -9.03 23.79 -1.01
C LEU A 19 -8.09 24.88 -0.50
N ASP A 20 -7.74 24.84 0.78
CA ASP A 20 -6.72 25.69 1.36
C ASP A 20 -5.34 25.08 1.09
N VAL A 21 -4.47 25.86 0.45
CA VAL A 21 -3.10 25.45 0.10
C VAL A 21 -2.14 26.44 0.73
N HIS A 22 -1.26 25.97 1.61
CA HIS A 22 -0.25 26.79 2.27
C HIS A 22 1.04 26.88 1.45
N LEU A 23 1.86 27.87 1.79
CA LEU A 23 3.18 28.03 1.18
C LEU A 23 4.01 26.75 1.34
N GLY A 24 4.59 26.29 0.24
CA GLY A 24 5.38 25.06 0.18
C GLY A 24 4.56 23.79 -0.02
N GLN A 25 3.22 23.88 -0.05
CA GLN A 25 2.40 22.69 -0.25
C GLN A 25 2.10 22.38 -1.71
N SER A 26 1.90 21.10 -2.01
CA SER A 26 1.53 20.56 -3.32
C SER A 26 0.33 19.60 -3.22
N TYR A 27 -0.60 19.77 -4.15
CA TYR A 27 -1.85 19.02 -4.21
C TYR A 27 -2.19 18.69 -5.67
N SER A 28 -2.64 17.47 -5.93
CA SER A 28 -3.26 17.10 -7.20
C SER A 28 -4.75 16.84 -7.03
N VAL A 29 -5.55 17.46 -7.89
CA VAL A 29 -7.01 17.30 -7.91
C VAL A 29 -7.51 16.92 -9.30
N LEU A 30 -8.57 16.11 -9.34
CA LEU A 30 -9.34 15.85 -10.54
C LEU A 30 -10.57 16.76 -10.59
N VAL A 31 -10.82 17.36 -11.74
CA VAL A 31 -12.01 18.17 -12.02
C VAL A 31 -12.75 17.54 -13.19
N THR A 32 -14.00 17.17 -12.97
CA THR A 32 -14.87 16.65 -14.03
C THR A 32 -15.61 17.82 -14.67
N ALA A 33 -15.37 18.08 -15.95
CA ALA A 33 -16.03 19.13 -16.71
C ALA A 33 -17.47 18.74 -17.13
N ASN A 34 -18.34 18.52 -16.15
CA ASN A 34 -19.71 18.01 -16.34
C ASN A 34 -20.81 19.09 -16.26
N GLN A 35 -20.43 20.34 -16.05
CA GLN A 35 -21.35 21.48 -16.05
C GLN A 35 -21.73 21.92 -17.47
N PRO A 36 -22.79 22.74 -17.66
CA PRO A 36 -23.15 23.27 -18.97
C PRO A 36 -21.97 23.92 -19.72
N ALA A 37 -22.03 23.94 -21.05
CA ALA A 37 -20.96 24.50 -21.90
C ALA A 37 -20.86 26.03 -21.77
N LYS A 38 -20.20 26.49 -20.70
CA LYS A 38 -19.98 27.89 -20.34
C LYS A 38 -18.56 28.06 -19.79
N ASP A 39 -18.11 29.30 -19.67
CA ASP A 39 -16.86 29.61 -19.00
C ASP A 39 -17.08 29.72 -17.48
N TYR A 40 -16.10 29.26 -16.69
CA TYR A 40 -16.17 29.25 -15.23
C TYR A 40 -15.00 29.99 -14.60
N TYR A 41 -15.25 30.68 -13.48
CA TYR A 41 -14.16 31.28 -12.70
C TYR A 41 -13.34 30.20 -11.98
N VAL A 42 -12.03 30.36 -12.02
CA VAL A 42 -11.09 29.77 -11.07
C VAL A 42 -10.61 30.91 -10.18
N VAL A 43 -10.90 30.83 -8.88
CA VAL A 43 -10.65 31.91 -7.92
C VAL A 43 -9.61 31.46 -6.92
N VAL A 44 -8.61 32.32 -6.67
CA VAL A 44 -7.61 32.14 -5.61
C VAL A 44 -7.65 33.39 -4.74
N SER A 45 -7.84 33.21 -3.43
CA SER A 45 -7.89 34.32 -2.47
C SER A 45 -6.97 34.05 -1.29
N THR A 46 -6.34 35.09 -0.76
CA THR A 46 -5.57 34.98 0.49
C THR A 46 -6.51 34.77 1.67
N ARG A 47 -6.10 33.94 2.63
CA ARG A 47 -6.76 33.81 3.95
C ARG A 47 -5.82 34.28 5.04
N PHE A 48 -6.39 34.62 6.20
CA PHE A 48 -5.65 35.03 7.40
C PHE A 48 -4.74 36.26 7.19
N THR A 49 -5.13 37.17 6.30
CA THR A 49 -4.46 38.46 6.06
C THR A 49 -5.40 39.62 6.42
N SER A 50 -4.86 40.75 6.86
CA SER A 50 -5.65 41.96 7.16
C SER A 50 -6.38 42.52 5.94
N LYS A 51 -5.79 42.33 4.75
CA LYS A 51 -6.38 42.62 3.45
C LYS A 51 -6.49 41.33 2.66
N VAL A 52 -7.72 40.96 2.27
CA VAL A 52 -7.96 39.82 1.37
C VAL A 52 -7.59 40.24 -0.04
N LEU A 53 -6.67 39.51 -0.66
CA LEU A 53 -6.31 39.66 -2.06
C LEU A 53 -6.94 38.50 -2.83
N THR A 54 -7.67 38.81 -3.90
CA THR A 54 -8.32 37.82 -4.76
C THR A 54 -7.81 37.98 -6.18
N ASN A 55 -7.45 36.85 -6.80
CA ASN A 55 -7.12 36.77 -8.21
C ASN A 55 -8.02 35.72 -8.88
N THR A 56 -8.35 35.94 -10.15
CA THR A 56 -9.26 35.08 -10.90
C THR A 56 -8.69 34.76 -12.27
N THR A 57 -8.92 33.53 -12.73
CA THR A 57 -8.72 33.12 -14.12
C THR A 57 -9.95 32.38 -14.63
N VAL A 58 -9.95 32.02 -15.91
CA VAL A 58 -11.11 31.41 -16.58
C VAL A 58 -10.79 29.99 -16.99
N LEU A 59 -11.61 29.05 -16.53
CA LEU A 59 -11.70 27.71 -17.10
C LEU A 59 -12.65 27.76 -18.29
N HIS A 60 -12.08 27.86 -19.50
CA HIS A 60 -12.83 27.92 -20.75
C HIS A 60 -13.16 26.52 -21.27
N TYR A 61 -14.45 26.23 -21.44
CA TYR A 61 -14.87 25.01 -22.14
C TYR A 61 -14.77 25.25 -23.64
N ARG A 62 -14.17 24.32 -24.40
CA ARG A 62 -13.93 24.50 -25.84
C ARG A 62 -15.21 24.80 -26.66
N ASN A 63 -16.35 24.28 -26.22
CA ASN A 63 -17.66 24.51 -26.84
C ASN A 63 -18.47 25.62 -26.17
N SER A 64 -17.86 26.41 -25.29
CA SER A 64 -18.49 27.55 -24.63
C SER A 64 -18.61 28.72 -25.57
N VAL A 65 -19.83 29.27 -25.64
CA VAL A 65 -20.11 30.58 -26.26
C VAL A 65 -20.48 31.62 -25.20
N THR A 66 -20.60 31.20 -23.93
CA THR A 66 -21.02 32.06 -22.83
C THR A 66 -19.80 32.38 -21.97
N LYS A 67 -19.36 33.64 -22.02
CA LYS A 67 -18.31 34.14 -21.13
C LYS A 67 -18.77 34.13 -19.68
N VAL A 68 -17.80 34.12 -18.77
CA VAL A 68 -18.06 34.22 -17.33
C VAL A 68 -18.88 35.49 -17.05
N TYR A 69 -19.91 35.37 -16.22
CA TYR A 69 -20.80 36.47 -15.85
C TYR A 69 -21.05 36.47 -14.35
N GLY A 70 -21.23 37.66 -13.77
CA GLY A 70 -21.45 37.87 -12.34
C GLY A 70 -20.14 38.00 -11.54
N HIS A 71 -20.32 38.22 -10.25
CA HIS A 71 -19.21 38.36 -9.31
C HIS A 71 -18.56 37.00 -9.05
N PRO A 72 -17.22 36.93 -8.91
CA PRO A 72 -16.55 35.72 -8.48
C PRO A 72 -17.12 35.25 -7.13
N PRO A 73 -17.16 33.92 -6.87
CA PRO A 73 -17.51 33.43 -5.55
C PRO A 73 -16.65 34.11 -4.49
N GLY A 74 -17.29 34.54 -3.40
CA GLY A 74 -16.61 35.21 -2.29
C GLY A 74 -15.46 34.35 -1.75
N GLY A 75 -14.33 34.99 -1.47
CA GLY A 75 -13.20 34.33 -0.83
C GLY A 75 -13.60 33.75 0.52
N PRO A 76 -12.98 32.65 0.97
CA PRO A 76 -13.25 32.11 2.29
C PRO A 76 -12.93 33.13 3.40
N THR A 77 -13.75 33.17 4.44
CA THR A 77 -13.60 34.02 5.64
C THR A 77 -12.46 33.53 6.55
N THR A 78 -12.23 34.17 7.70
CA THR A 78 -11.28 33.71 8.75
C THR A 78 -11.79 32.49 9.55
N GLU A 79 -12.67 31.67 8.97
CA GLU A 79 -13.22 30.44 9.57
C GLU A 79 -12.14 29.37 9.80
N ILE A 80 -11.53 29.43 10.99
CA ILE A 80 -10.50 28.49 11.44
C ILE A 80 -11.05 27.06 11.53
N GLU A 81 -12.29 26.89 12.00
CA GLU A 81 -12.88 25.57 12.18
C GLU A 81 -12.99 24.80 10.85
N TRP A 82 -13.45 25.46 9.79
CA TRP A 82 -13.55 24.86 8.46
C TRP A 82 -12.17 24.40 7.97
N PHE A 83 -11.14 25.23 8.15
CA PHE A 83 -9.77 24.89 7.78
C PHE A 83 -9.25 23.67 8.56
N LEU A 84 -9.44 23.65 9.88
CA LEU A 84 -9.03 22.53 10.73
C LEU A 84 -9.75 21.22 10.33
N ASN A 85 -11.03 21.31 9.99
CA ASN A 85 -11.81 20.16 9.54
C ASN A 85 -11.34 19.67 8.17
N GLN A 86 -11.04 20.57 7.23
CA GLN A 86 -10.44 20.20 5.95
C GLN A 86 -9.10 19.50 6.15
N ALA A 87 -8.19 20.08 6.93
CA ALA A 87 -6.88 19.49 7.20
C ALA A 87 -7.00 18.08 7.83
N ARG A 88 -7.93 17.88 8.76
CA ARG A 88 -8.21 16.56 9.37
C ARG A 88 -8.81 15.55 8.41
N SER A 89 -9.58 16.01 7.42
CA SER A 89 -10.22 15.14 6.43
C SER A 89 -9.23 14.61 5.37
N ILE A 90 -8.10 15.29 5.16
CA ILE A 90 -7.05 14.85 4.25
C ILE A 90 -6.29 13.70 4.92
N ARG A 91 -6.52 12.49 4.43
CA ARG A 91 -5.92 11.25 4.96
C ARG A 91 -5.19 10.53 3.85
N ARG A 92 -4.07 9.89 4.17
CA ARG A 92 -3.38 8.99 3.25
C ARG A 92 -4.26 7.76 2.98
N ASN A 93 -4.39 7.36 1.71
CA ASN A 93 -5.02 6.10 1.36
C ASN A 93 -4.02 4.97 1.60
N LEU A 94 -4.45 3.89 2.23
CA LEU A 94 -3.62 2.75 2.59
C LEU A 94 -4.42 1.46 2.43
N THR A 95 -3.75 0.38 2.10
CA THR A 95 -4.27 -0.99 2.12
C THR A 95 -3.49 -1.78 3.15
N ALA A 96 -4.18 -2.64 3.89
CA ALA A 96 -3.61 -3.39 5.01
C ALA A 96 -3.91 -4.88 4.90
N MET A 97 -3.01 -5.69 5.44
CA MET A 97 -3.20 -7.10 5.74
C MET A 97 -3.20 -7.31 7.24
N ASN A 98 -4.24 -7.98 7.76
CA ASN A 98 -4.36 -8.32 9.19
C ASN A 98 -4.04 -7.15 10.14
N GLY A 99 -4.50 -5.93 9.79
CA GLY A 99 -4.28 -4.73 10.59
C GLY A 99 -2.96 -3.98 10.30
N VAL A 100 -2.10 -4.48 9.41
CA VAL A 100 -0.81 -3.86 9.08
C VAL A 100 -0.79 -3.37 7.64
N SER A 101 -0.49 -2.10 7.44
CA SER A 101 -0.16 -1.55 6.12
C SER A 101 1.36 -1.42 6.00
N TYR A 102 1.91 -2.08 4.99
CA TYR A 102 3.36 -2.21 4.84
C TYR A 102 4.01 -0.89 4.44
N VAL A 103 5.13 -0.58 5.08
CA VAL A 103 6.00 0.54 4.71
C VAL A 103 7.37 0.01 4.31
N SER A 104 7.83 0.38 3.11
CA SER A 104 9.17 0.06 2.64
C SER A 104 10.22 0.82 3.46
N PRO A 105 11.18 0.14 4.09
CA PRO A 105 12.27 0.80 4.81
C PRO A 105 13.30 1.35 3.81
N ASP A 106 14.16 2.25 4.29
CA ASP A 106 15.32 2.78 3.55
C ASP A 106 16.46 1.75 3.38
N THR A 107 16.39 0.65 4.14
CA THR A 107 17.40 -0.40 4.22
C THR A 107 16.80 -1.72 3.72
N PRO A 108 17.35 -2.35 2.67
CA PRO A 108 16.80 -3.60 2.13
C PRO A 108 16.75 -4.69 3.17
N LEU A 109 15.60 -5.37 3.30
CA LEU A 109 15.36 -6.35 4.36
C LEU A 109 16.37 -7.48 4.37
N LYS A 110 16.78 -7.95 3.18
CA LYS A 110 17.80 -9.00 3.07
C LYS A 110 19.16 -8.55 3.62
N LEU A 111 19.55 -7.30 3.40
CA LEU A 111 20.80 -6.75 3.93
C LEU A 111 20.70 -6.50 5.43
N ALA A 112 19.55 -6.00 5.90
CA ALA A 112 19.30 -5.82 7.32
C ALA A 112 19.37 -7.14 8.09
N ASP A 113 18.81 -8.21 7.53
CA ASP A 113 18.90 -9.55 8.07
C ASP A 113 20.34 -10.09 8.05
N TYR A 114 21.03 -10.01 6.90
CA TYR A 114 22.40 -10.51 6.74
C TYR A 114 23.41 -9.83 7.68
N PHE A 115 23.33 -8.50 7.82
CA PHE A 115 24.21 -7.73 8.68
C PHE A 115 23.71 -7.60 10.13
N ASN A 116 22.60 -8.23 10.47
CA ASN A 116 21.96 -8.17 11.79
C ASN A 116 21.69 -6.72 12.26
N ILE A 117 21.13 -5.90 11.36
CA ILE A 117 20.82 -4.49 11.60
C ILE A 117 19.44 -4.39 12.25
N GLY A 118 19.42 -3.98 13.52
CA GLY A 118 18.18 -3.76 14.27
C GLY A 118 17.35 -2.57 13.78
N GLY A 119 16.03 -2.62 14.04
CA GLY A 119 15.11 -1.51 13.84
C GLY A 119 14.75 -1.20 12.38
N VAL A 120 15.03 -2.11 11.45
CA VAL A 120 14.61 -1.99 10.03
C VAL A 120 13.25 -2.63 9.79
N TYR A 121 12.99 -3.77 10.44
CA TYR A 121 11.74 -4.51 10.32
C TYR A 121 11.33 -5.10 11.67
N SER A 122 10.09 -5.53 11.78
CA SER A 122 9.54 -6.16 12.98
C SER A 122 9.07 -7.57 12.66
N ILE A 123 9.66 -8.56 13.34
CA ILE A 123 9.21 -9.96 13.26
C ILE A 123 7.93 -10.09 14.07
N GLY A 124 6.91 -10.74 13.50
CA GLY A 124 5.66 -11.02 14.21
C GLY A 124 4.79 -9.78 14.47
N SER A 125 5.04 -8.66 13.78
CA SER A 125 4.15 -7.50 13.86
C SER A 125 2.79 -7.80 13.23
N ILE A 126 2.76 -8.62 12.19
CA ILE A 126 1.49 -9.05 11.59
C ILE A 126 0.97 -10.29 12.30
N SER A 127 -0.29 -10.23 12.74
CA SER A 127 -0.99 -11.36 13.33
C SER A 127 -1.40 -12.37 12.25
N ASP A 128 -1.40 -13.66 12.59
CA ASP A 128 -1.84 -14.73 11.68
C ASP A 128 -3.30 -14.59 11.27
N ARG A 129 -4.12 -14.00 12.15
CA ARG A 129 -5.54 -13.70 11.90
C ARG A 129 -5.80 -12.20 12.03
N PRO A 130 -6.78 -11.63 11.28
CA PRO A 130 -7.19 -10.25 11.46
C PRO A 130 -7.65 -10.02 12.90
N ASN A 131 -7.09 -9.02 13.58
CA ASN A 131 -7.46 -8.66 14.95
C ASN A 131 -8.59 -7.62 15.02
N TRP A 132 -9.12 -7.18 13.86
CA TRP A 132 -10.16 -6.14 13.71
C TRP A 132 -9.92 -4.85 14.49
N GLY A 133 -8.68 -4.62 14.93
CA GLY A 133 -8.26 -3.42 15.63
C GLY A 133 -7.93 -2.29 14.65
N ASN A 134 -7.42 -1.20 15.20
CA ASN A 134 -6.93 -0.10 14.39
C ASN A 134 -5.74 -0.56 13.54
N THR A 135 -5.79 -0.18 12.26
CA THR A 135 -4.68 -0.41 11.34
C THR A 135 -3.49 0.46 11.71
N TYR A 136 -2.29 -0.08 11.53
CA TYR A 136 -1.05 0.65 11.78
C TYR A 136 0.01 0.37 10.71
N LEU A 137 1.02 1.24 10.65
CA LEU A 137 2.11 1.13 9.69
C LEU A 137 3.25 0.30 10.29
N ALA A 138 3.75 -0.67 9.53
CA ALA A 138 4.96 -1.39 9.90
C ALA A 138 5.66 -1.99 8.68
N THR A 139 6.96 -2.24 8.81
CA THR A 139 7.69 -3.12 7.89
C THR A 139 7.57 -4.55 8.41
N SER A 140 6.46 -5.21 8.08
CA SER A 140 6.09 -6.52 8.63
C SER A 140 6.86 -7.67 7.99
N VAL A 141 7.43 -8.51 8.85
CA VAL A 141 8.07 -9.77 8.48
C VAL A 141 7.48 -10.91 9.31
N ILE A 142 7.00 -11.95 8.63
CA ILE A 142 6.67 -13.24 9.24
C ILE A 142 7.94 -14.08 9.21
N GLN A 143 8.25 -14.78 10.30
CA GLN A 143 9.38 -15.70 10.34
C GLN A 143 8.87 -17.14 10.40
N ALA A 144 9.45 -18.02 9.60
CA ALA A 144 9.25 -19.46 9.65
C ALA A 144 10.60 -20.17 9.55
N ASN A 145 10.68 -21.44 9.96
CA ASN A 145 11.93 -22.18 9.89
C ASN A 145 12.12 -22.85 8.53
N TYR A 146 13.38 -22.99 8.13
CA TYR A 146 13.76 -23.78 6.99
C TYR A 146 13.26 -25.23 7.14
N ARG A 147 12.60 -25.73 6.09
CA ARG A 147 11.91 -27.03 5.98
C ARG A 147 10.61 -27.16 6.77
N ASP A 148 10.07 -26.06 7.30
CA ASP A 148 8.67 -26.06 7.73
C ASP A 148 7.74 -26.22 6.53
N TYR A 149 6.53 -26.71 6.80
CA TYR A 149 5.45 -26.79 5.83
C TYR A 149 4.30 -25.92 6.32
N VAL A 150 3.94 -24.89 5.54
CA VAL A 150 3.00 -23.85 5.99
C VAL A 150 1.73 -23.83 5.15
N GLU A 151 0.62 -23.62 5.83
CA GLU A 151 -0.67 -23.30 5.24
C GLU A 151 -0.86 -21.79 5.27
N ILE A 152 -1.11 -21.19 4.11
CA ILE A 152 -1.48 -19.78 4.00
C ILE A 152 -2.89 -19.71 3.46
N VAL A 153 -3.78 -19.06 4.23
CA VAL A 153 -5.17 -18.83 3.84
C VAL A 153 -5.34 -17.35 3.53
N PHE A 154 -5.56 -17.04 2.26
CA PHE A 154 -5.93 -15.71 1.84
C PHE A 154 -7.45 -15.57 1.91
N GLN A 155 -7.92 -14.63 2.75
CA GLN A 155 -9.34 -14.31 2.90
C GLN A 155 -9.64 -12.96 2.25
N ASN A 156 -10.55 -12.94 1.27
CA ASN A 156 -10.99 -11.73 0.59
C ASN A 156 -12.41 -11.36 1.00
N TRP A 157 -12.55 -10.28 1.79
CA TRP A 157 -13.85 -9.73 2.18
C TRP A 157 -14.43 -8.73 1.17
N GLU A 158 -13.65 -8.35 0.16
CA GLU A 158 -14.00 -7.31 -0.80
C GLU A 158 -14.86 -7.85 -1.95
N LYS A 159 -15.34 -6.93 -2.79
CA LYS A 159 -16.17 -7.23 -3.96
C LYS A 159 -15.38 -7.44 -5.26
N THR A 160 -14.07 -7.26 -5.21
CA THR A 160 -13.17 -7.41 -6.37
C THR A 160 -12.21 -8.57 -6.13
N VAL A 161 -11.80 -9.24 -7.21
CA VAL A 161 -10.76 -10.27 -7.13
C VAL A 161 -9.45 -9.68 -6.64
N GLN A 162 -8.72 -10.42 -5.83
CA GLN A 162 -7.33 -10.12 -5.45
C GLN A 162 -6.41 -11.18 -6.04
N SER A 163 -5.20 -10.79 -6.40
CA SER A 163 -4.17 -11.70 -6.91
C SER A 163 -2.95 -11.61 -6.02
N TRP A 164 -2.49 -12.74 -5.48
CA TRP A 164 -1.39 -12.82 -4.53
C TRP A 164 -0.23 -13.60 -5.12
N HIS A 165 0.97 -13.03 -5.02
CA HIS A 165 2.23 -13.63 -5.46
C HIS A 165 3.17 -13.84 -4.29
N MET A 166 3.98 -14.90 -4.37
CA MET A 166 5.04 -15.21 -3.42
C MET A 166 6.37 -15.38 -4.15
N ASP A 167 7.34 -14.51 -3.85
CA ASP A 167 8.68 -14.60 -4.42
C ASP A 167 9.41 -15.86 -3.88
N GLY A 168 10.31 -16.42 -4.68
CA GLY A 168 11.21 -17.50 -4.27
C GLY A 168 10.55 -18.87 -4.10
N TYR A 169 9.22 -18.97 -4.25
CA TYR A 169 8.46 -20.19 -4.03
C TYR A 169 7.41 -20.44 -5.11
N SER A 170 7.15 -21.72 -5.34
CA SER A 170 5.85 -22.18 -5.82
C SER A 170 5.11 -22.87 -4.69
N PHE A 171 3.79 -22.80 -4.71
CA PHE A 171 2.90 -23.36 -3.71
C PHE A 171 1.76 -24.13 -4.38
N PHE A 172 1.17 -25.05 -3.62
CA PHE A 172 0.03 -25.84 -4.06
C PHE A 172 -1.26 -25.18 -3.64
N VAL A 173 -2.13 -24.85 -4.59
CA VAL A 173 -3.49 -24.35 -4.28
C VAL A 173 -4.36 -25.53 -3.89
N VAL A 174 -4.59 -25.71 -2.59
CA VAL A 174 -5.30 -26.88 -2.05
C VAL A 174 -6.80 -26.69 -1.93
N GLY A 175 -7.29 -25.46 -1.85
CA GLY A 175 -8.72 -25.20 -1.80
C GLY A 175 -9.09 -23.75 -2.10
N MET A 176 -10.29 -23.57 -2.64
CA MET A 176 -10.93 -22.28 -2.83
C MET A 176 -12.42 -22.46 -2.56
N ASP A 177 -13.04 -21.50 -1.89
CA ASP A 177 -14.50 -21.50 -1.72
C ASP A 177 -15.03 -20.11 -1.36
N GLY A 178 -16.33 -19.92 -1.52
CA GLY A 178 -17.04 -18.72 -1.07
C GLY A 178 -17.13 -18.63 0.46
N GLY A 179 -17.33 -17.40 0.95
CA GLY A 179 -17.53 -17.12 2.36
C GLY A 179 -16.23 -17.05 3.16
N GLN A 180 -16.36 -17.31 4.46
CA GLN A 180 -15.24 -17.29 5.40
C GLN A 180 -14.60 -18.68 5.48
N TRP A 181 -13.27 -18.72 5.42
CA TRP A 181 -12.54 -19.96 5.71
C TRP A 181 -12.74 -20.38 7.17
N THR A 182 -12.90 -21.69 7.39
CA THR A 182 -12.90 -22.30 8.71
C THR A 182 -12.04 -23.56 8.69
N GLU A 183 -11.65 -24.07 9.84
CA GLU A 183 -10.83 -25.30 9.92
C GLU A 183 -11.53 -26.51 9.28
N ALA A 184 -12.87 -26.55 9.29
CA ALA A 184 -13.67 -27.57 8.62
C ALA A 184 -13.55 -27.53 7.08
N SER A 185 -13.13 -26.40 6.50
CA SER A 185 -12.91 -26.26 5.06
C SER A 185 -11.82 -27.18 4.52
N ARG A 186 -10.90 -27.66 5.37
CA ARG A 186 -9.84 -28.62 5.00
C ARG A 186 -10.39 -29.95 4.48
N SER A 187 -11.63 -30.31 4.84
CA SER A 187 -12.32 -31.50 4.31
C SER A 187 -12.52 -31.47 2.79
N ARG A 188 -12.50 -30.28 2.17
CA ARG A 188 -12.65 -30.08 0.72
C ARG A 188 -11.33 -29.88 -0.01
N TYR A 189 -10.19 -30.00 0.67
CA TYR A 189 -8.91 -29.75 0.04
C TYR A 189 -8.58 -30.83 -0.99
N ASN A 190 -8.10 -30.41 -2.14
CA ASN A 190 -7.42 -31.29 -3.07
C ASN A 190 -5.99 -31.51 -2.55
N LEU A 191 -5.74 -32.71 -2.02
CA LEU A 191 -4.42 -33.15 -1.55
C LEU A 191 -3.80 -34.21 -2.46
N ARG A 192 -4.35 -34.41 -3.66
CA ARG A 192 -3.92 -35.46 -4.59
C ARG A 192 -3.07 -34.93 -5.73
N ASP A 193 -3.57 -33.94 -6.47
CA ASP A 193 -3.03 -33.58 -7.79
C ASP A 193 -3.09 -32.06 -8.08
N THR A 194 -2.94 -31.24 -7.04
CA THR A 194 -2.88 -29.79 -7.20
C THR A 194 -1.64 -29.35 -7.99
N ILE A 195 -1.81 -28.32 -8.80
CA ILE A 195 -0.73 -27.75 -9.60
C ILE A 195 0.00 -26.68 -8.79
N ALA A 196 1.33 -26.73 -8.80
CA ALA A 196 2.18 -25.71 -8.19
C ALA A 196 2.09 -24.38 -8.95
N ARG A 197 1.95 -23.26 -8.22
CA ARG A 197 1.85 -21.90 -8.76
C ARG A 197 2.66 -20.94 -7.90
N CYS A 198 3.08 -19.81 -8.45
CA CYS A 198 3.66 -18.70 -7.67
C CYS A 198 2.66 -17.56 -7.45
N THR A 199 1.54 -17.56 -8.18
CA THR A 199 0.46 -16.57 -8.06
C THR A 199 -0.89 -17.27 -8.01
N THR A 200 -1.79 -16.78 -7.15
CA THR A 200 -3.17 -17.28 -7.06
C THR A 200 -4.16 -16.14 -6.86
N GLN A 201 -5.37 -16.34 -7.38
CA GLN A 201 -6.48 -15.43 -7.18
C GLN A 201 -7.30 -15.77 -5.94
N VAL A 202 -7.91 -14.76 -5.35
CA VAL A 202 -8.91 -14.87 -4.27
C VAL A 202 -10.13 -14.10 -4.72
N TYR A 203 -11.18 -14.85 -5.06
CA TYR A 203 -12.40 -14.28 -5.63
C TYR A 203 -13.13 -13.37 -4.62
N PRO A 204 -14.06 -12.52 -5.10
CA PRO A 204 -14.87 -11.68 -4.23
C PRO A 204 -15.58 -12.49 -3.14
N ARG A 205 -15.51 -12.01 -1.88
CA ARG A 205 -16.16 -12.65 -0.72
C ARG A 205 -15.84 -14.14 -0.58
N SER A 206 -14.59 -14.51 -0.80
CA SER A 206 -14.13 -15.90 -0.85
C SER A 206 -12.78 -16.07 -0.14
N TRP A 207 -12.31 -17.31 -0.05
CA TRP A 207 -10.96 -17.62 0.41
C TRP A 207 -10.24 -18.55 -0.57
N THR A 208 -8.92 -18.51 -0.51
CA THR A 208 -8.00 -19.43 -1.20
C THR A 208 -6.96 -19.92 -0.20
N ALA A 209 -6.78 -21.22 -0.08
CA ALA A 209 -5.77 -21.83 0.77
C ALA A 209 -4.67 -22.46 -0.06
N VAL A 210 -3.43 -22.24 0.35
CA VAL A 210 -2.24 -22.77 -0.30
C VAL A 210 -1.34 -23.45 0.71
N TYR A 211 -0.66 -24.50 0.27
CA TYR A 211 0.40 -25.16 1.02
C TYR A 211 1.76 -24.90 0.39
N VAL A 212 2.74 -24.58 1.23
CA VAL A 212 4.10 -24.23 0.81
C VAL A 212 5.10 -25.02 1.63
N ALA A 213 6.01 -25.73 0.97
CA ALA A 213 7.19 -26.29 1.61
C ALA A 213 8.29 -25.22 1.64
N LEU A 214 8.81 -24.88 2.82
CA LEU A 214 9.78 -23.81 2.98
C LEU A 214 11.21 -24.31 2.79
N ASP A 215 11.60 -24.60 1.55
CA ASP A 215 12.89 -25.17 1.15
C ASP A 215 13.90 -24.16 0.56
N ASN A 216 13.61 -22.86 0.60
CA ASN A 216 14.46 -21.79 0.10
C ASN A 216 14.70 -20.71 1.17
N VAL A 217 15.87 -20.74 1.82
CA VAL A 217 16.23 -19.79 2.89
C VAL A 217 16.33 -18.38 2.31
N GLY A 218 15.79 -17.40 3.01
CA GLY A 218 15.92 -16.00 2.62
C GLY A 218 14.81 -15.10 3.10
N MET A 219 14.63 -13.99 2.37
CA MET A 219 13.68 -12.94 2.66
C MET A 219 12.81 -12.72 1.42
N TRP A 220 11.58 -13.21 1.47
CA TRP A 220 10.72 -13.38 0.30
C TRP A 220 9.46 -12.52 0.42
N ASN A 221 9.13 -11.78 -0.63
CA ASN A 221 7.95 -10.93 -0.61
C ASN A 221 6.68 -11.74 -0.87
N ILE A 222 5.63 -11.47 -0.12
CA ILE A 222 4.27 -11.93 -0.38
C ILE A 222 3.41 -10.69 -0.60
N ARG A 223 2.87 -10.53 -1.80
CA ARG A 223 2.25 -9.27 -2.22
C ARG A 223 1.03 -9.43 -3.11
N SER A 224 0.23 -8.37 -3.13
CA SER A 224 -0.72 -8.15 -4.22
C SER A 224 0.00 -7.93 -5.54
N GLU A 225 -0.51 -8.54 -6.61
CA GLU A 225 -0.10 -8.28 -8.00
C GLU A 225 -0.80 -7.03 -8.59
N ASP A 226 -1.83 -6.51 -7.93
CA ASP A 226 -2.33 -5.16 -8.19
C ASP A 226 -1.32 -4.15 -7.62
N LEU A 227 -0.60 -3.48 -8.54
CA LEU A 227 0.46 -2.53 -8.22
C LEU A 227 -0.02 -1.37 -7.34
N ALA A 228 -1.26 -0.90 -7.53
CA ALA A 228 -1.80 0.18 -6.72
C ALA A 228 -1.96 -0.29 -5.28
N ARG A 229 -2.48 -1.49 -5.06
CA ARG A 229 -2.64 -2.06 -3.71
C ARG A 229 -1.29 -2.38 -3.06
N GLN A 230 -0.35 -2.92 -3.83
CA GLN A 230 1.01 -3.16 -3.35
C GLN A 230 1.67 -1.86 -2.87
N TYR A 231 1.59 -0.79 -3.68
CA TYR A 231 2.12 0.54 -3.32
C TYR A 231 1.45 1.10 -2.06
N LEU A 232 0.15 0.88 -1.90
CA LEU A 232 -0.61 1.33 -0.73
C LEU A 232 -0.39 0.45 0.52
N GLY A 233 0.49 -0.56 0.45
CA GLY A 233 0.93 -1.35 1.62
C GLY A 233 0.37 -2.76 1.70
N GLN A 234 -0.30 -3.28 0.65
CA GLN A 234 -0.79 -4.66 0.59
C GLN A 234 0.32 -5.64 0.22
N GLN A 235 1.30 -5.78 1.11
CA GLN A 235 2.42 -6.72 1.01
C GLN A 235 2.98 -7.04 2.40
N LEU A 236 3.73 -8.12 2.52
CA LEU A 236 4.53 -8.48 3.68
C LEU A 236 5.74 -9.28 3.22
N TYR A 237 6.67 -9.57 4.13
CA TYR A 237 7.80 -10.45 3.83
C TYR A 237 7.78 -11.70 4.71
N LEU A 238 8.19 -12.83 4.13
CA LEU A 238 8.50 -14.06 4.82
C LEU A 238 10.01 -14.20 4.94
N LYS A 239 10.51 -14.27 6.17
CA LYS A 239 11.87 -14.69 6.49
C LYS A 239 11.87 -16.19 6.75
N VAL A 240 12.56 -16.94 5.91
CA VAL A 240 12.79 -18.38 6.08
C VAL A 240 14.15 -18.53 6.73
N TYR A 241 14.15 -18.89 8.01
CA TYR A 241 15.33 -18.87 8.86
C TYR A 241 15.99 -20.24 8.99
N THR A 242 17.32 -20.27 8.96
CA THR A 242 18.14 -21.41 9.37
C THR A 242 19.31 -20.94 10.22
N PRO A 243 19.76 -21.71 11.22
CA PRO A 243 21.02 -21.43 11.92
C PRO A 243 22.26 -21.74 11.05
N SER A 244 22.09 -22.51 9.96
CA SER A 244 23.17 -22.85 9.04
C SER A 244 23.63 -21.64 8.23
N LYS A 245 24.94 -21.53 8.00
CA LYS A 245 25.56 -20.51 7.12
C LYS A 245 26.17 -21.12 5.86
N SER A 246 25.67 -22.31 5.49
CA SER A 246 26.15 -23.03 4.32
C SER A 246 25.67 -22.37 3.04
N TYR A 247 26.54 -22.30 2.03
CA TYR A 247 26.17 -21.87 0.68
C TYR A 247 25.16 -22.79 0.00
N ARG A 248 24.93 -24.00 0.54
CA ARG A 248 23.85 -24.89 0.10
C ARG A 248 22.48 -24.38 0.50
N ASP A 249 22.39 -23.66 1.62
CA ASP A 249 21.13 -23.20 2.18
C ASP A 249 20.83 -21.78 1.71
N GLU A 250 21.84 -20.89 1.70
CA GLU A 250 21.69 -19.52 1.20
C GLU A 250 22.99 -18.99 0.59
N LEU A 251 22.90 -18.36 -0.59
CA LEU A 251 24.03 -17.72 -1.25
C LEU A 251 24.46 -16.44 -0.50
N PRO A 252 25.76 -16.12 -0.44
CA PRO A 252 26.22 -14.90 0.19
C PRO A 252 25.83 -13.68 -0.64
N ILE A 253 25.76 -12.52 0.01
CA ILE A 253 25.52 -11.25 -0.67
C ILE A 253 26.69 -10.95 -1.62
N PRO A 254 26.44 -10.65 -2.91
CA PRO A 254 27.49 -10.33 -3.88
C PRO A 254 28.39 -9.17 -3.44
N LYS A 255 29.67 -9.19 -3.84
CA LYS A 255 30.63 -8.10 -3.56
C LYS A 255 30.19 -6.74 -4.10
N ASN A 256 29.48 -6.75 -5.23
CA ASN A 256 28.97 -5.56 -5.90
C ASN A 256 27.52 -5.22 -5.51
N ALA A 257 26.99 -5.80 -4.43
CA ALA A 257 25.66 -5.45 -3.95
C ALA A 257 25.62 -3.98 -3.53
N LEU A 258 24.60 -3.27 -4.00
CA LEU A 258 24.36 -1.88 -3.61
C LEU A 258 23.88 -1.83 -2.16
N LEU A 259 24.55 -1.01 -1.34
CA LEU A 259 24.22 -0.82 0.06
C LEU A 259 23.57 0.55 0.26
N CYS A 260 22.40 0.58 0.91
CA CYS A 260 21.67 1.80 1.22
C CYS A 260 21.09 1.76 2.65
N GLY A 261 20.54 2.88 3.09
CA GLY A 261 20.05 3.06 4.46
C GLY A 261 21.14 2.73 5.49
N ARG A 262 20.77 1.97 6.51
CA ARG A 262 21.64 1.51 7.60
C ARG A 262 22.67 0.46 7.16
N ALA A 263 22.51 -0.15 5.99
CA ALA A 263 23.50 -1.10 5.47
C ALA A 263 24.71 -0.39 4.84
N ARG A 264 24.68 0.94 4.66
CA ARG A 264 25.83 1.70 4.15
C ARG A 264 27.05 1.53 5.07
N GLY A 265 28.22 1.30 4.47
CA GLY A 265 29.49 1.12 5.18
C GLY A 265 29.74 -0.31 5.67
N HIS A 266 28.77 -1.22 5.57
CA HIS A 266 29.01 -2.64 5.76
C HIS A 266 29.82 -3.22 4.59
N HIS A 267 30.54 -4.31 4.86
CA HIS A 267 31.34 -5.01 3.85
C HIS A 267 30.83 -6.45 3.73
N THR A 268 30.55 -6.88 2.51
CA THR A 268 30.25 -8.28 2.23
C THR A 268 31.55 -9.08 2.22
N ARG A 269 31.53 -10.29 2.78
CA ARG A 269 32.74 -11.13 2.79
C ARG A 269 33.05 -11.57 1.35
N PRO A 270 34.33 -11.67 0.98
CA PRO A 270 34.70 -12.29 -0.27
C PRO A 270 34.19 -13.73 -0.35
N LEU A 271 33.57 -14.07 -1.48
CA LEU A 271 33.68 -15.42 -2.05
C LEU A 271 35.15 -15.73 -2.27
#